data_AF-A0A183LIE8-F1
#
_entry.id   AF-A0A183LIE8-F1
#
_cell.length_a   1.000
_cell.length_b   1.000
_cell.length_c   1.000
_cell.angle_alpha   90.00
_cell.angle_beta   90.00
_cell.angle_gamma   90.00
#
_symmetry.space_group_name_H-M   'P 1'
#
loop_
_entity.id
_entity.type
_entity.pdbx_description
1 polymer ?
#
loop_
_entity_poly.entity_id
_entity_poly.type
_entity_poly.pdbx_seq_one_letter_code
_entity_poly.pdbx_strand_id
1 'polypeptide(L)'
;VKFNRRGTKLRRASRQLRRITPDHITYLDESSNYCEYDPNTQTSGTRGRECLPNNTDQSSCATLCCNRGSQPQLREVREKCHCQFNWCCRVECQTCVKTEEYHVCN
;
A
#
# COMPACT_ATOMS: atom_id res chain seq x y z
N VAL A 1 6.97 21.16 -7.33
CA VAL A 1 7.00 22.66 -7.26
C VAL A 1 8.44 23.12 -7.12
N LYS A 2 8.76 24.43 -7.15
CA LYS A 2 10.11 24.90 -6.80
C LYS A 2 10.08 26.20 -6.00
N PHE A 3 11.11 26.45 -5.20
CA PHE A 3 11.25 27.73 -4.51
C PHE A 3 11.54 28.88 -5.48
N ASN A 4 11.12 30.09 -5.11
CA ASN A 4 11.60 31.32 -5.75
C ASN A 4 13.11 31.51 -5.45
N ARG A 5 13.77 32.43 -6.16
CA ARG A 5 15.21 32.71 -5.96
C ARG A 5 15.60 33.07 -4.52
N ARG A 6 14.65 33.51 -3.69
CA ARG A 6 14.85 33.90 -2.29
C ARG A 6 14.49 32.80 -1.29
N GLY A 7 14.04 31.61 -1.73
CA GLY A 7 13.62 30.51 -0.85
C GLY A 7 12.28 30.71 -0.10
N THR A 8 11.60 31.85 -0.25
CA THR A 8 10.49 32.25 0.62
C THR A 8 9.10 31.79 0.17
N LYS A 9 8.93 31.44 -1.12
CA LYS A 9 7.63 31.05 -1.67
C LYS A 9 7.78 29.94 -2.71
N LEU A 10 6.86 28.98 -2.67
CA LEU A 10 6.74 27.95 -3.69
C LEU A 10 6.10 28.53 -4.96
N ARG A 11 6.68 28.20 -6.10
CA ARG A 11 6.20 28.56 -7.44
C ARG A 11 6.07 27.31 -8.29
N ARG A 12 5.26 27.41 -9.34
CA ARG A 12 5.20 26.38 -10.38
C ARG A 12 6.57 26.21 -11.03
N ALA A 13 6.98 24.96 -11.21
CA ALA A 13 8.28 24.63 -11.78
C ALA A 13 8.33 24.95 -13.29
N SER A 14 7.23 24.68 -14.01
CA SER A 14 7.02 24.95 -15.44
C SER A 14 5.66 25.62 -15.68
N ARG A 15 5.53 26.40 -16.76
CA ARG A 15 4.27 26.99 -17.21
C ARG A 15 3.27 25.96 -17.76
N GLN A 16 3.76 24.79 -18.18
CA GLN A 16 2.94 23.67 -18.65
C GLN A 16 2.22 22.94 -17.51
N LEU A 17 2.70 23.09 -16.27
CA LEU A 17 2.06 22.49 -15.10
C LEU A 17 0.79 23.25 -14.71
N ARG A 18 -0.25 22.48 -14.37
CA ARG A 18 -1.54 22.99 -13.90
C ARG A 18 -1.35 23.97 -12.73
N ARG A 19 -2.24 24.95 -12.64
CA ARG A 19 -2.25 25.89 -11.52
C ARG A 19 -2.59 25.12 -10.23
N ILE A 20 -1.79 25.34 -9.20
CA ILE A 20 -1.92 24.65 -7.93
C ILE A 20 -2.92 25.43 -7.07
N THR A 21 -3.97 24.75 -6.61
CA THR A 21 -4.93 25.24 -5.61
C THR A 21 -4.51 24.78 -4.21
N PRO A 22 -5.05 25.39 -3.13
CA PRO A 22 -4.76 24.98 -1.76
C PRO A 22 -5.04 23.49 -1.46
N ASP A 23 -5.97 22.88 -2.19
CA ASP A 23 -6.38 21.47 -1.96
C ASP A 23 -5.41 20.43 -2.55
N HIS A 24 -4.38 20.87 -3.30
CA HIS A 24 -3.40 19.95 -3.87
C HIS A 24 -2.26 19.65 -2.90
N ILE A 25 -1.91 18.37 -2.79
CA ILE A 25 -0.66 17.94 -2.17
C ILE A 25 0.47 18.17 -3.18
N THR A 26 1.55 18.82 -2.74
CA THR A 26 2.71 19.13 -3.60
C THR A 26 4.00 18.67 -2.97
N TYR A 27 4.91 18.17 -3.81
CA TYR A 27 6.24 17.72 -3.41
C TYR A 27 7.35 18.54 -4.09
N LEU A 28 8.53 18.51 -3.49
CA LEU A 28 9.75 19.16 -3.98
C LEU A 28 10.64 18.17 -4.72
N ASP A 29 10.86 17.01 -4.11
CA ASP A 29 11.76 15.98 -4.60
C ASP A 29 10.97 14.78 -5.14
N GLU A 30 11.53 14.12 -6.14
CA GLU A 30 10.94 12.91 -6.69
C GLU A 30 11.05 11.74 -5.71
N SER A 31 10.07 10.85 -5.78
CA SER A 31 10.08 9.62 -4.99
C SER A 31 11.24 8.72 -5.41
N SER A 32 11.96 8.18 -4.41
CA SER A 32 13.02 7.19 -4.64
C SER A 32 12.44 5.83 -5.03
N ASN A 33 13.32 4.89 -5.36
CA ASN A 33 12.92 3.50 -5.60
C ASN A 33 12.66 2.78 -4.27
N TYR A 34 11.42 2.35 -4.05
CA TYR A 34 11.01 1.62 -2.84
C TYR A 34 11.14 0.09 -2.94
N CYS A 35 11.56 -0.45 -4.08
CA CYS A 35 11.58 -1.88 -4.35
C CYS A 35 12.63 -2.64 -3.54
N GLU A 36 13.79 -2.02 -3.34
CA GLU A 36 14.93 -2.60 -2.61
C GLU A 36 15.16 -1.84 -1.31
N TYR A 37 15.81 -2.51 -0.37
CA TYR A 37 16.27 -1.88 0.85
C TYR A 37 17.38 -0.86 0.53
N ASP A 38 17.20 0.38 0.95
CA ASP A 38 18.22 1.41 0.87
C ASP A 38 18.29 2.19 2.20
N PRO A 39 19.40 2.06 2.96
CA PRO A 39 19.54 2.74 4.24
C PRO A 39 19.65 4.27 4.11
N ASN A 40 20.07 4.79 2.94
CA ASN A 40 20.20 6.23 2.73
C ASN A 40 18.83 6.92 2.61
N THR A 41 17.90 6.24 1.95
CA THR A 41 16.50 6.70 1.81
C THR A 41 15.58 6.09 2.86
N GLN A 42 16.11 5.26 3.77
CA GLN A 42 15.40 4.53 4.82
C GLN A 42 14.25 3.67 4.29
N THR A 43 14.40 3.12 3.09
CA THR A 43 13.41 2.21 2.51
C THR A 43 13.68 0.79 2.98
N SER A 44 12.62 0.06 3.35
CA SER A 44 12.72 -1.35 3.76
C SER A 44 12.76 -2.33 2.58
N GLY A 45 12.48 -1.87 1.36
CA GLY A 45 12.21 -2.73 0.20
C GLY A 45 10.83 -3.37 0.23
N THR A 46 10.50 -4.14 -0.80
CA THR A 46 9.20 -4.83 -0.92
C THR A 46 9.24 -6.35 -0.79
N ARG A 47 10.41 -6.94 -0.56
CA ARG A 47 10.55 -8.39 -0.33
C ARG A 47 9.82 -8.81 0.94
N GLY A 48 9.17 -9.98 0.92
CA GLY A 48 8.43 -10.49 2.07
C GLY A 48 7.06 -9.82 2.31
N ARG A 49 6.63 -8.88 1.47
CA ARG A 49 5.30 -8.26 1.58
C ARG A 49 4.22 -9.14 0.97
N GLU A 50 3.07 -9.22 1.63
CA GLU A 50 1.87 -9.85 1.07
C GLU A 50 1.33 -9.01 -0.11
N CYS A 51 0.98 -9.66 -1.21
CA CYS A 51 0.49 -9.04 -2.44
C CYS A 51 -0.77 -9.74 -2.95
N LEU A 52 -1.56 -9.04 -3.78
CA LEU A 52 -2.77 -9.58 -4.38
C LEU A 52 -2.49 -9.98 -5.85
N PRO A 53 -2.50 -11.28 -6.20
CA PRO A 53 -2.09 -11.75 -7.53
C PRO A 53 -3.07 -11.37 -8.64
N ASN A 54 -4.38 -11.36 -8.32
CA ASN A 54 -5.46 -11.11 -9.30
C ASN A 54 -5.94 -9.66 -9.32
N ASN A 55 -5.17 -8.74 -8.73
CA ASN A 55 -5.53 -7.33 -8.70
C ASN A 55 -4.83 -6.58 -9.84
N THR A 56 -5.55 -5.65 -10.48
CA THR A 56 -5.03 -4.78 -11.54
C THR A 56 -4.53 -3.43 -11.01
N ASP A 57 -4.75 -3.14 -9.73
CA ASP A 57 -4.35 -1.89 -9.08
C ASP A 57 -2.88 -1.91 -8.63
N GLN A 58 -2.42 -0.81 -8.02
CA GLN A 58 -1.06 -0.68 -7.45
C GLN A 58 -0.68 -1.76 -6.42
N SER A 59 -1.66 -2.47 -5.86
CA SER A 59 -1.45 -3.63 -4.98
C SER A 59 -1.24 -4.96 -5.72
N SER A 60 -1.25 -4.93 -7.06
CA SER A 60 -0.90 -6.08 -7.88
C SER A 60 0.48 -6.61 -7.50
N CYS A 61 0.64 -7.94 -7.44
CA CYS A 61 1.95 -8.55 -7.22
C CYS A 61 2.99 -8.10 -8.27
N ALA A 62 2.58 -7.81 -9.51
CA ALA A 62 3.49 -7.30 -10.54
C ALA A 62 4.12 -5.96 -10.13
N THR A 63 3.29 -5.03 -9.64
CA THR A 63 3.74 -3.70 -9.21
C THR A 63 4.44 -3.75 -7.85
N LEU A 64 3.83 -4.40 -6.85
CA LEU A 64 4.35 -4.42 -5.48
C LEU A 64 5.67 -5.19 -5.36
N CYS A 65 5.78 -6.31 -6.07
CA CYS A 65 7.01 -7.11 -6.09
C CYS A 65 8.00 -6.63 -7.17
N CYS A 66 7.74 -5.49 -7.82
CA CYS A 66 8.60 -4.90 -8.83
C CYS A 66 8.99 -5.89 -9.94
N ASN A 67 8.04 -6.72 -10.35
CA ASN A 67 8.18 -7.81 -11.32
C ASN A 67 9.16 -8.94 -10.92
N ARG A 68 9.60 -9.03 -9.66
CA ARG A 68 10.42 -10.16 -9.14
C ARG A 68 9.61 -11.45 -8.93
N GLY A 69 8.29 -11.38 -9.06
CA GLY A 69 7.36 -12.48 -8.79
C GLY A 69 6.98 -12.60 -7.31
N SER A 70 6.06 -13.52 -7.05
CA SER A 70 5.52 -13.80 -5.71
C SER A 70 5.33 -15.31 -5.52
N GLN A 71 5.50 -15.79 -4.29
CA GLN A 71 5.29 -17.18 -3.90
C GLN A 71 3.98 -17.34 -3.12
N PRO A 72 3.13 -18.35 -3.45
CA PRO A 72 1.97 -18.68 -2.64
C PRO A 72 2.41 -19.33 -1.32
N GLN A 73 1.71 -18.99 -0.24
CA GLN A 73 1.86 -19.53 1.09
C GLN A 73 0.49 -19.84 1.68
N LEU A 74 0.42 -20.79 2.61
CA LEU A 74 -0.83 -21.17 3.28
C LEU A 74 -0.80 -20.69 4.73
N ARG A 75 -1.92 -20.12 5.21
CA ARG A 75 -2.11 -19.77 6.62
C ARG A 75 -3.42 -20.33 7.14
N GLU A 76 -3.42 -20.77 8.39
CA GLU A 76 -4.65 -21.07 9.12
C GLU A 76 -5.24 -19.75 9.67
N VAL A 77 -6.45 -19.41 9.25
CA VAL A 77 -7.20 -18.24 9.70
C VAL A 77 -8.34 -18.69 10.60
N ARG A 78 -8.40 -18.10 11.80
CA ARG A 78 -9.51 -18.30 12.74
C ARG A 78 -10.42 -17.09 12.69
N GLU A 79 -11.66 -17.30 12.27
CA GLU A 79 -12.64 -16.22 12.12
C GLU A 79 -13.94 -16.51 12.86
N LYS A 80 -14.68 -15.45 13.17
CA LYS A 80 -16.04 -15.57 13.69
C LYS A 80 -16.99 -15.83 12.54
N CYS A 81 -17.74 -16.93 12.64
CA CYS A 81 -18.66 -17.41 11.61
C CYS A 81 -20.01 -17.77 12.24
N HIS A 82 -21.03 -17.93 11.40
CA HIS A 82 -22.37 -18.34 11.83
C HIS A 82 -22.92 -17.52 13.00
N CYS A 83 -22.68 -16.21 12.97
CA CYS A 83 -23.11 -15.30 14.02
C CYS A 83 -24.64 -15.15 14.04
N GLN A 84 -25.23 -15.30 15.22
CA GLN A 84 -26.65 -15.10 15.47
C GLN A 84 -26.85 -13.93 16.43
N PHE A 85 -27.84 -13.10 16.12
CA PHE A 85 -28.21 -11.97 16.97
C PHE A 85 -29.38 -12.35 17.87
N ASN A 86 -29.16 -12.27 19.18
CA ASN A 86 -30.18 -12.49 20.19
C ASN A 86 -30.79 -11.14 20.57
N TRP A 87 -32.04 -10.92 20.17
CA TRP A 87 -32.79 -9.71 20.48
C TRP A 87 -32.91 -9.55 22.01
N CYS A 88 -32.60 -8.34 22.53
CA CYS A 88 -32.21 -8.02 23.91
C CYS A 88 -30.68 -7.96 24.21
N CYS A 89 -29.89 -7.96 23.12
CA CYS A 89 -28.62 -7.24 22.91
C CYS A 89 -27.32 -8.07 22.97
N ARG A 90 -27.30 -9.28 22.39
CA ARG A 90 -26.08 -10.08 22.28
C ARG A 90 -25.90 -10.69 20.89
N VAL A 91 -24.66 -10.71 20.40
CA VAL A 91 -24.25 -11.48 19.22
C VAL A 91 -23.49 -12.71 19.71
N GLU A 92 -23.89 -13.89 19.27
CA GLU A 92 -23.21 -15.15 19.57
C GLU A 92 -22.67 -15.74 18.25
N CYS A 93 -21.38 -16.03 18.20
CA CYS A 93 -20.70 -16.54 17.00
C CYS A 93 -19.90 -17.80 17.32
N GLN A 94 -19.76 -18.67 16.33
CA GLN A 94 -18.83 -19.78 16.38
C GLN A 94 -17.43 -19.31 15.93
N THR A 95 -16.39 -20.06 16.31
CA THR A 95 -15.04 -19.85 15.77
C THR A 95 -14.80 -20.90 14.69
N CYS A 96 -14.70 -20.45 13.43
CA CYS A 96 -14.34 -21.30 12.31
C CYS A 96 -12.83 -21.23 12.06
N VAL A 97 -12.28 -22.33 11.56
CA VAL A 97 -10.89 -22.43 11.14
C VAL A 97 -10.89 -22.72 9.65
N LYS A 98 -10.18 -21.91 8.86
CA LYS A 98 -10.01 -22.12 7.42
C LYS A 98 -8.55 -22.00 7.02
N THR A 99 -8.15 -22.75 6.01
CA THR A 99 -6.85 -22.57 5.36
C THR A 99 -7.03 -21.58 4.22
N GLU A 100 -6.26 -20.50 4.24
CA GLU A 100 -6.25 -19.47 3.22
C GLU A 100 -4.89 -19.45 2.51
N GLU A 101 -4.90 -19.34 1.19
CA GLU A 101 -3.71 -19.09 0.38
C GLU A 101 -3.49 -17.58 0.24
N TYR A 102 -2.26 -17.14 0.46
CA TYR A 102 -1.82 -15.75 0.29
C TYR A 102 -0.48 -15.70 -0.45
N HIS A 103 -0.17 -14.58 -1.10
CA HIS A 103 1.04 -14.45 -1.92
C HIS A 103 2.03 -13.47 -1.31
N VAL A 104 3.32 -13.82 -1.33
CA VAL A 104 4.40 -13.01 -0.75
C VAL A 104 5.44 -12.69 -1.80
N CYS A 105 5.92 -11.44 -1.85
CA CYS A 105 6.97 -11.02 -2.79
C CYS A 105 8.32 -11.69 -2.51
N ASN A 106 8.98 -12.11 -3.58
CA ASN A 106 10.36 -12.63 -3.57
C ASN A 106 11.39 -11.55 -3.20
#